data_AF-A0A480AIU3-F1
#
_entry.id   AF-A0A480AIU3-F1
#
_cell.length_a   1.000
_cell.length_b   1.000
_cell.length_c   1.000
_cell.angle_alpha   90.00
_cell.angle_beta   90.00
_cell.angle_gamma   90.00
#
_symmetry.space_group_name_H-M   'P 1'
#
loop_
_entity.id
_entity.type
_entity.pdbx_description
1 polymer ?
#
loop_
_entity_poly.entity_id
_entity_poly.type
_entity_poly.pdbx_seq_one_letter_code
_entity_poly.pdbx_strand_id
1 'polypeptide(L)'
;MVSSQPLHDIELVNCARANATQGIETAAYQCGYGDNINTFAQELRQACEKMNLQVKELKELITDQDIILKMGSGEIIAPQTASEF
;
A
#
# COMPACT_ATOMS: atom_id res chain seq x y z
N MET A 1 7.23 15.21 18.05
CA MET A 1 6.00 15.89 17.58
C MET A 1 5.65 15.28 16.23
N VAL A 2 4.81 14.26 16.22
CA VAL A 2 4.16 13.80 14.98
C VAL A 2 3.18 14.91 14.62
N SER A 3 3.35 15.50 13.44
CA SER A 3 2.42 16.46 12.89
C SER A 3 1.03 15.84 12.91
N SER A 4 0.11 16.41 13.71
CA SER A 4 -1.28 15.93 13.82
C SER A 4 -2.10 16.11 12.52
N GLN A 5 -1.45 16.42 11.41
CA GLN A 5 -2.06 16.70 10.13
C GLN A 5 -1.41 15.78 9.08
N PRO A 6 -2.23 15.08 8.27
CA PRO A 6 -1.71 14.25 7.19
C PRO A 6 -0.90 15.11 6.21
N LEU A 7 0.28 14.62 5.86
CA LEU A 7 1.15 15.24 4.87
C LEU A 7 0.54 15.05 3.48
N HIS A 8 0.64 16.04 2.62
CA HIS A 8 0.14 15.97 1.24
C HIS A 8 1.23 16.38 0.23
N ASP A 9 0.99 16.07 -1.04
CA ASP A 9 1.86 16.42 -2.16
C ASP A 9 3.35 16.07 -1.87
N ILE A 10 4.26 17.04 -1.92
CA ILE A 10 5.73 16.82 -1.84
C ILE A 10 6.14 16.26 -0.49
N GLU A 11 5.49 16.71 0.58
CA GLU A 11 5.80 16.26 1.93
C GLU A 11 5.39 14.80 2.14
N LEU A 12 4.25 14.41 1.56
CA LEU A 12 3.79 13.02 1.58
C LEU A 12 4.78 12.08 0.90
N VAL A 13 5.24 12.45 -0.30
CA VAL A 13 6.20 11.64 -1.07
C VAL A 13 7.54 11.54 -0.35
N ASN A 14 8.06 12.64 0.20
CA ASN A 14 9.31 12.62 0.96
C ASN A 14 9.20 11.77 2.22
N CYS A 15 8.10 11.91 2.98
CA CYS A 15 7.85 11.11 4.16
C CYS A 15 7.71 9.62 3.82
N ALA A 16 6.91 9.28 2.80
CA ALA A 16 6.74 7.91 2.36
C ALA A 16 8.08 7.29 1.91
N ARG A 17 8.89 8.03 1.14
CA ARG A 17 10.20 7.56 0.68
C ARG A 17 11.19 7.37 1.83
N ALA A 18 11.20 8.28 2.80
CA ALA A 18 12.06 8.18 3.98
C ALA A 18 11.72 6.95 4.84
N ASN A 19 10.44 6.55 4.86
CA ASN A 19 9.93 5.43 5.66
C ASN A 19 9.67 4.17 4.81
N ALA A 20 9.95 4.17 3.51
CA ALA A 20 9.65 3.04 2.61
C ALA A 20 10.36 1.75 3.01
N THR A 21 11.55 1.86 3.60
CA THR A 21 12.33 0.72 4.14
C THR A 21 11.74 0.14 5.42
N GLN A 22 10.85 0.87 6.11
CA GLN A 22 10.17 0.42 7.34
C GLN A 22 8.80 -0.19 7.08
N GLY A 23 8.36 -0.23 5.82
CA GLY A 23 7.04 -0.73 5.43
C GLY A 23 5.96 0.34 5.38
N ILE A 24 4.87 0.02 4.68
CA ILE A 24 3.80 0.96 4.35
C ILE A 24 3.00 1.41 5.58
N GLU A 25 2.87 0.54 6.59
CA GLU A 25 2.17 0.82 7.85
C GLU A 25 2.90 1.88 8.67
N THR A 26 4.21 1.70 8.86
CA THR A 26 5.06 2.68 9.54
C THR A 26 5.07 4.01 8.79
N ALA A 27 5.16 3.96 7.46
CA ALA A 27 5.14 5.17 6.64
C ALA A 27 3.82 5.93 6.81
N ALA A 28 2.66 5.27 6.72
CA ALA A 28 1.36 5.91 6.91
C ALA A 28 1.22 6.55 8.29
N TYR A 29 1.65 5.86 9.36
CA TYR A 29 1.61 6.40 10.71
C TYR A 29 2.49 7.64 10.85
N GLN A 30 3.73 7.58 10.36
CA GLN A 30 4.68 8.69 10.42
C GLN A 30 4.27 9.88 9.54
N CYS A 31 3.57 9.62 8.43
CA CYS A 31 3.07 10.66 7.54
C CYS A 31 1.72 11.26 7.97
N GLY A 32 1.18 10.85 9.13
CA GLY A 32 -0.03 11.42 9.72
C GLY A 32 -1.35 10.75 9.30
N TYR A 33 -1.29 9.61 8.60
CA TYR A 33 -2.47 8.82 8.21
C TYR A 33 -2.84 7.75 9.24
N GLY A 34 -1.94 7.43 10.17
CA GLY A 34 -2.15 6.39 11.17
C GLY A 34 -2.30 5.02 10.51
N ASP A 35 -3.39 4.33 10.81
CA ASP A 35 -3.77 3.05 10.22
C ASP A 35 -4.47 3.18 8.85
N ASN A 36 -4.69 4.40 8.33
CA ASN A 36 -5.38 4.59 7.05
C ASN A 36 -4.44 4.37 5.85
N ILE A 37 -3.93 3.15 5.69
CA ILE A 37 -3.02 2.74 4.61
C ILE A 37 -3.65 2.98 3.23
N ASN A 38 -4.96 2.72 3.10
CA ASN A 38 -5.68 2.91 1.84
C ASN A 38 -5.66 4.38 1.40
N THR A 39 -6.00 5.29 2.31
CA THR A 39 -5.98 6.74 2.05
C THR A 39 -4.56 7.21 1.77
N PHE A 40 -3.59 6.76 2.57
CA PHE A 40 -2.17 7.04 2.36
C PHE A 40 -1.71 6.63 0.96
N ALA A 41 -2.00 5.40 0.53
CA ALA A 41 -1.58 4.89 -0.78
C ALA A 41 -2.25 5.65 -1.94
N GLN A 42 -3.53 6.01 -1.81
CA GLN A 42 -4.22 6.82 -2.82
C GLN A 42 -3.62 8.21 -2.95
N GLU A 43 -3.44 8.91 -1.84
CA GLU A 43 -2.92 10.27 -1.84
C GLU A 43 -1.46 10.32 -2.27
N LEU A 44 -0.67 9.32 -1.86
CA LEU A 44 0.72 9.18 -2.26
C LEU A 44 0.84 8.97 -3.77
N ARG A 45 -0.05 8.16 -4.36
CA ARG A 45 -0.12 7.97 -5.79
C ARG A 45 -0.50 9.27 -6.51
N GLN A 46 -1.51 9.99 -6.03
CA GLN A 46 -1.90 11.27 -6.60
C GLN A 46 -0.78 12.33 -6.52
N ALA A 47 -0.07 12.38 -5.40
CA ALA A 47 1.08 13.25 -5.21
C ALA A 47 2.21 12.91 -6.21
N CYS A 48 2.53 11.63 -6.40
CA CYS A 48 3.51 11.20 -7.41
C CYS A 48 3.09 11.58 -8.84
N GLU A 49 1.81 11.38 -9.19
CA GLU A 49 1.30 11.75 -10.52
C GLU A 49 1.36 13.27 -10.77
N LYS A 50 0.99 14.08 -9.77
CA LYS A 50 1.10 15.56 -9.86
C LYS A 50 2.52 16.06 -10.10
N MET A 51 3.52 15.39 -9.51
CA MET A 51 4.92 15.79 -9.65
C MET A 51 5.60 15.28 -10.91
N ASN A 52 4.87 14.56 -11.78
CA ASN A 52 5.46 13.85 -12.92
C ASN A 52 6.63 12.92 -12.49
N LEU A 53 6.64 12.53 -11.22
CA LEU A 53 7.62 11.58 -10.68
C LEU A 53 7.20 10.21 -11.17
N GLN A 54 8.06 9.57 -11.96
CA GLN A 54 7.82 8.21 -12.44
C GLN A 54 7.69 7.28 -11.22
N VAL A 55 6.44 6.93 -10.89
CA VAL A 55 6.02 6.07 -9.78
C VAL A 55 6.53 4.62 -9.88
N LYS A 56 7.56 4.37 -10.71
CA LYS A 56 8.13 3.05 -10.96
C LYS A 56 8.81 2.45 -9.73
N GLU A 57 9.46 3.24 -8.88
CA GLU A 57 10.07 2.74 -7.63
C GLU A 57 9.04 2.50 -6.51
N LEU A 58 7.98 3.30 -6.46
CA LEU A 58 7.00 3.23 -5.38
C LEU A 58 5.89 2.21 -5.63
N LYS A 59 5.62 1.92 -6.91
CA LYS A 59 4.66 0.89 -7.33
C LYS A 59 5.05 -0.50 -6.81
N GLU A 60 6.33 -0.78 -6.65
CA GLU A 60 6.79 -2.04 -6.02
C GLU A 60 6.36 -2.12 -4.55
N LEU A 61 6.30 -0.99 -3.82
CA LEU A 61 5.83 -0.94 -2.43
C LEU A 61 4.32 -1.18 -2.28
N ILE A 62 3.54 -0.78 -3.30
CA ILE A 62 2.06 -0.84 -3.30
C ILE A 62 1.55 -2.15 -3.92
N THR A 63 2.29 -2.70 -4.89
CA THR A 63 1.84 -3.87 -5.68
C THR A 63 1.80 -5.15 -4.83
N ASP A 64 2.62 -5.27 -3.79
CA ASP A 64 2.61 -6.44 -2.88
C ASP A 64 1.24 -6.63 -2.20
N GLN A 65 0.51 -5.55 -1.93
CA GLN A 65 -0.80 -5.57 -1.29
C GLN A 65 -1.98 -5.84 -2.27
N ASP A 66 -1.81 -5.60 -3.58
CA ASP A 66 -2.86 -5.88 -4.57
C ASP A 66 -2.97 -7.37 -4.91
N ILE A 67 -1.88 -8.13 -4.72
CA ILE A 67 -1.87 -9.57 -5.01
C ILE A 67 -2.68 -10.34 -3.96
N ILE A 68 -2.66 -9.90 -2.69
CA ILE A 68 -3.41 -10.55 -1.59
C ILE A 68 -4.93 -10.31 -1.72
N LEU A 69 -5.37 -9.15 -2.21
CA LEU A 69 -6.80 -8.86 -2.42
C LEU A 69 -7.40 -9.56 -3.64
N LYS A 70 -6.58 -10.00 -4.61
CA LYS A 70 -7.03 -10.71 -5.81
C LYS A 70 -6.92 -12.24 -5.74
N MET A 71 -6.38 -12.80 -4.65
CA MET A 71 -6.37 -14.24 -4.37
C MET A 71 -7.56 -14.72 -3.50
N GLY A 72 -8.54 -13.86 -3.22
CA GLY A 72 -9.73 -14.20 -2.44
C GLY A 72 -10.93 -14.74 -3.24
N SER A 73 -10.79 -15.00 -4.54
CA SER A 73 -11.91 -15.45 -5.39
C SER A 73 -11.47 -16.48 -6.44
N GLY A 74 -10.61 -17.41 -6.04
CA GLY A 74 -10.23 -18.58 -6.84
C GLY A 74 -10.51 -19.84 -6.04
N GLU A 75 -11.76 -20.31 -6.13
CA GLU A 75 -12.26 -21.65 -5.85
C GLU A 75 -11.29 -22.66 -5.19
N ILE A 76 -11.47 -22.93 -3.90
CA ILE A 76 -11.00 -24.17 -3.28
C ILE A 76 -11.88 -25.33 -3.78
N ILE A 77 -11.60 -25.85 -4.97
CA ILE A 77 -12.10 -27.18 -5.35
C ILE A 77 -11.30 -28.18 -4.52
N ALA A 78 -11.76 -28.50 -3.30
CA ALA A 78 -11.35 -29.74 -2.67
C ALA A 78 -11.89 -30.86 -3.56
N PRO A 79 -11.07 -31.78 -4.11
CA PRO A 79 -11.62 -32.97 -4.75
C PRO A 79 -12.24 -33.82 -3.65
N GLN A 80 -13.53 -33.61 -3.37
CA GLN A 80 -14.34 -34.64 -2.75
C GLN A 80 -14.53 -35.73 -3.81
N THR A 81 -13.82 -36.85 -3.63
CA THR A 81 -14.19 -38.24 -3.96
C THR A 81 -12.97 -39.02 -4.48
N ALA A 82 -12.37 -39.79 -3.60
CA ALA A 82 -11.97 -41.16 -3.93
C ALA A 82 -12.55 -42.06 -2.84
N SER A 83 -13.88 -42.23 -2.89
CA SER A 83 -14.54 -43.37 -2.27
C SER A 83 -14.30 -44.54 -3.22
N GLU A 84 -13.29 -45.35 -2.97
CA GLU A 84 -13.19 -46.68 -3.56
C GLU A 84 -12.94 -47.68 -2.43
N PHE A 85 -13.86 -48.64 -2.35
CA PHE A 85 -13.95 -49.72 -1.37
C PHE A 85 -12.87 -50.78 -1.59
#